data_AF-A0A5M6D2W9-F1
#
_entry.id   AF-A0A5M6D2W9-F1
#
_cell.length_a   1.000
_cell.length_b   1.000
_cell.length_c   1.000
_cell.angle_alpha   90.00
_cell.angle_beta   90.00
_cell.angle_gamma   90.00
#
_symmetry.space_group_name_H-M   'P 1'
#
loop_
_entity.id
_entity.type
_entity.pdbx_description
1 polymer ?
#
loop_
_entity_poly.entity_id
_entity_poly.type
_entity_poly.pdbx_seq_one_letter_code
_entity_poly.pdbx_strand_id
1 'polypeptide(L)'
;MKPSMQQVEVITSGYVTEEKTFYCHTLERCALSPGLEKVEYYVNEKDQLFSIHYAHMLDLRLSVCVIDFFPDYSRDEVDKAAAIILDEIRRKV
;
A
#
# COMPACT_ATOMS: atom_id res chain seq x y z
N MET A 1 6.03 13.73 -12.34
CA MET A 1 6.07 12.33 -11.87
C MET A 1 6.95 12.28 -10.64
N LYS A 2 6.49 11.68 -9.54
CA LYS A 2 7.40 11.37 -8.43
C LYS A 2 8.36 10.27 -8.89
N PRO A 3 9.62 10.26 -8.44
CA PRO A 3 10.60 9.30 -8.92
C PRO A 3 10.20 7.88 -8.51
N SER A 4 10.29 6.93 -9.45
CA SER A 4 10.27 5.50 -9.14
C SER A 4 11.47 5.18 -8.25
N MET A 5 11.24 4.49 -7.14
CA MET A 5 12.34 3.89 -6.40
C MET A 5 12.93 2.75 -7.25
N GLN A 6 14.24 2.55 -7.15
CA GLN A 6 14.99 1.56 -7.92
C GLN A 6 15.68 0.61 -6.96
N GLN A 7 15.72 -0.68 -7.31
CA GLN A 7 16.34 -1.74 -6.51
C GLN A 7 15.90 -1.71 -5.04
N VAL A 8 14.60 -1.95 -4.83
CA VAL A 8 13.96 -1.86 -3.52
C VAL A 8 13.82 -3.25 -2.91
N GLU A 9 14.23 -3.37 -1.66
CA GLU A 9 13.90 -4.50 -0.82
C GLU A 9 12.70 -4.12 0.06
N VAL A 10 11.59 -4.84 -0.09
CA VAL A 10 10.40 -4.69 0.76
C VAL A 10 10.36 -5.86 1.73
N ILE A 11 10.48 -5.55 3.02
CA ILE A 11 10.38 -6.54 4.09
C ILE A 11 9.01 -6.39 4.74
N THR A 12 8.20 -7.44 4.70
CA THR A 12 6.91 -7.51 5.39
C THR A 12 7.05 -8.43 6.59
N SER A 13 6.82 -7.94 7.79
CA SER A 13 6.78 -8.74 9.02
C SER A 13 5.71 -8.21 9.98
N GLY A 14 5.26 -9.06 10.90
CA GLY A 14 4.25 -8.70 11.89
C GLY A 14 4.39 -9.54 13.15
N TYR A 15 3.66 -9.19 14.21
CA TYR A 15 3.73 -9.88 15.50
C TYR A 15 3.44 -11.40 15.42
N VAL A 16 2.60 -11.80 14.47
CA VAL A 16 2.20 -13.20 14.22
C VAL A 16 2.46 -13.67 12.78
N THR A 17 3.18 -12.87 11.99
CA THR A 17 3.36 -13.13 10.55
C THR A 17 4.83 -13.37 10.28
N GLU A 18 5.15 -14.49 9.62
CA GLU A 18 6.51 -14.79 9.18
C GLU A 18 7.05 -13.65 8.31
N GLU A 19 8.32 -13.30 8.55
CA GLU A 19 9.03 -12.31 7.75
C GLU A 19 9.14 -12.80 6.30
N LYS A 20 8.79 -11.93 5.37
CA LYS A 20 8.96 -12.14 3.93
C LYS A 20 9.69 -10.97 3.32
N THR A 21 10.61 -11.28 2.41
CA THR A 21 11.38 -10.30 1.67
C THR A 21 11.01 -10.35 0.20
N PHE A 22 10.71 -9.19 -0.37
CA PHE A 22 10.42 -9.01 -1.79
C PHE A 22 11.47 -8.09 -2.41
N TYR A 23 12.15 -8.60 -3.42
CA TYR A 23 13.10 -7.82 -4.21
C TYR A 23 12.40 -7.27 -5.45
N CYS A 24 12.35 -5.94 -5.55
CA CYS A 24 11.71 -5.20 -6.64
C CYS A 24 12.75 -4.41 -7.42
N HIS A 25 12.73 -4.50 -8.75
CA HIS A 25 13.57 -3.64 -9.59
C HIS A 25 13.08 -2.21 -9.55
N THR A 26 11.76 -2.04 -9.61
CA THR A 26 11.11 -0.74 -9.55
C THR A 26 9.96 -0.80 -8.55
N LEU A 27 9.77 0.29 -7.81
CA LEU A 27 8.60 0.45 -6.96
C LEU A 27 8.01 1.85 -7.21
N GLU A 28 6.84 1.88 -7.82
CA GLU A 28 6.19 3.10 -8.30
C GLU A 28 4.94 3.41 -7.50
N ARG A 29 4.81 4.66 -7.05
CA ARG A 29 3.64 5.07 -6.29
C ARG A 29 2.44 5.30 -7.20
N CYS A 30 1.39 4.51 -7.03
CA CYS A 30 0.19 4.57 -7.87
C CYS A 30 -0.97 5.37 -7.24
N ALA A 31 -1.05 5.44 -5.90
CA ALA A 31 -2.10 6.18 -5.19
C ALA A 31 -1.68 6.66 -3.78
N LEU A 32 -2.50 7.55 -3.20
CA LEU A 32 -2.35 8.09 -1.85
C LEU A 32 -3.76 8.28 -1.25
N SER A 33 -3.99 7.85 -0.01
CA SER A 33 -5.24 8.16 0.69
C SER A 33 -5.32 9.64 1.08
N PRO A 34 -6.43 10.34 0.78
CA PRO A 34 -6.68 11.69 1.30
C PRO A 34 -7.29 11.59 2.70
N GLY A 35 -6.46 11.57 3.75
CA GLY A 35 -6.93 11.45 5.13
C GLY A 35 -5.86 11.67 6.19
N LEU A 36 -6.27 11.64 7.47
CA LEU A 36 -5.36 11.69 8.62
C LEU A 36 -4.48 10.42 8.71
N GLU A 37 -5.05 9.27 8.38
CA GLU A 37 -4.31 8.03 8.21
C GLU A 37 -3.74 7.97 6.80
N LYS A 38 -2.47 8.34 6.69
CA LYS A 38 -1.78 8.39 5.42
C LYS A 38 -1.41 6.97 4.99
N VAL A 39 -1.98 6.54 3.86
CA VAL A 39 -1.67 5.27 3.19
C VAL A 39 -1.10 5.58 1.82
N GLU A 40 0.09 5.06 1.53
CA GLU A 40 0.71 5.16 0.21
C GLU A 40 0.68 3.81 -0.49
N TYR A 41 0.21 3.79 -1.75
CA TYR A 41 0.11 2.57 -2.54
C TYR A 41 1.20 2.55 -3.60
N TYR A 42 1.86 1.40 -3.72
CA TYR A 42 2.97 1.17 -4.62
C TYR A 42 2.75 -0.10 -5.44
N VAL A 43 3.20 -0.08 -6.69
CA VAL A 43 3.24 -1.25 -7.57
C VAL A 43 4.67 -1.52 -8.02
N ASN A 44 5.04 -2.79 -8.11
CA ASN A 44 6.34 -3.19 -8.66
C ASN A 44 6.24 -3.59 -10.15
N GLU A 45 7.36 -4.00 -10.73
CA GLU A 45 7.44 -4.41 -12.14
C GLU A 45 6.61 -5.66 -12.50
N LYS A 46 6.05 -6.35 -11.49
CA LYS A 46 5.21 -7.55 -11.64
C LYS A 46 3.72 -7.24 -11.38
N ASP A 47 3.33 -5.96 -11.36
CA ASP A 47 1.98 -5.50 -11.02
C ASP A 47 1.50 -5.93 -9.62
N GLN A 48 2.44 -6.22 -8.70
CA GLN A 48 2.08 -6.56 -7.33
C GLN A 48 1.87 -5.29 -6.51
N LEU A 49 0.75 -5.24 -5.79
CA LEU A 49 0.37 -4.09 -4.98
C LEU A 49 0.90 -4.20 -3.55
N PHE A 50 1.50 -3.10 -3.10
CA PHE A 50 1.93 -2.87 -1.73
C PHE A 50 1.21 -1.64 -1.18
N SER A 51 0.66 -1.71 0.04
CA SER A 51 0.19 -0.52 0.77
C SER A 51 1.09 -0.28 1.98
N ILE A 52 1.56 0.95 2.13
CA ILE A 52 2.35 1.39 3.27
C ILE A 52 1.48 2.30 4.13
N HIS A 53 1.18 1.84 5.33
CA HIS A 53 0.41 2.56 6.33
C HIS A 53 1.36 3.33 7.23
N TYR A 54 1.07 4.61 7.45
CA TYR A 54 1.82 5.45 8.37
C TYR A 54 0.98 5.80 9.59
N ALA A 55 1.59 5.68 10.77
CA ALA A 55 1.03 6.19 12.02
C ALA A 55 1.85 7.40 12.50
N HIS A 56 1.17 8.33 13.17
CA HIS A 56 1.85 9.41 13.87
C HIS A 56 2.37 8.92 15.21
N MET A 57 3.67 9.05 15.43
CA MET A 57 4.24 8.88 16.76
C MET A 57 3.85 10.06 17.67
N LEU A 58 4.02 9.90 18.99
CA LEU A 58 3.75 10.96 19.98
C LEU A 58 4.51 12.26 19.70
N ASP A 59 5.64 12.18 19.00
CA ASP A 59 6.47 13.32 18.56
C ASP A 59 6.11 13.83 17.16
N LEU A 60 4.94 13.43 16.63
CA LEU A 60 4.39 13.79 15.32
C LEU A 60 5.16 13.26 14.10
N ARG A 61 6.27 12.53 14.27
CA ARG A 61 6.96 11.88 13.15
C ARG A 61 6.09 10.76 12.57
N LEU A 62 6.11 10.63 11.25
CA LEU A 62 5.49 9.50 10.56
C LEU A 62 6.39 8.27 10.72
N SER A 63 5.83 7.19 11.25
CA SER A 63 6.45 5.87 11.23
C SER A 63 5.64 4.94 10.35
N VAL A 64 6.32 4.05 9.60
CA VAL A 64 5.65 2.92 8.96
C VAL A 64 5.10 2.03 10.06
N CYS A 65 3.81 1.70 9.97
CA CYS A 65 3.14 0.83 10.94
C CYS A 65 2.75 -0.52 10.34
N VAL A 66 2.38 -0.56 9.06
CA VAL A 66 1.97 -1.78 8.36
C VAL A 66 2.37 -1.70 6.89
N ILE A 67 2.79 -2.84 6.33
CA ILE A 67 2.94 -3.03 4.89
C ILE A 67 2.08 -4.23 4.50
N ASP A 68 1.00 -4.01 3.74
CA ASP A 68 0.23 -5.12 3.18
C ASP A 68 0.70 -5.44 1.76
N PHE A 69 0.62 -6.72 1.42
CA PHE A 69 1.00 -7.26 0.12
C PHE A 69 -0.12 -8.14 -0.42
N PHE A 70 -0.54 -7.87 -1.65
CA PHE A 70 -1.67 -8.54 -2.30
C PHE A 70 -1.18 -9.31 -3.53
N PRO A 71 -0.59 -10.52 -3.36
CA PRO A 71 0.02 -11.27 -4.46
C PRO A 71 -0.97 -11.75 -5.51
N ASP A 72 -2.20 -12.00 -5.09
CA ASP A 72 -3.24 -12.64 -5.92
C ASP A 72 -4.20 -11.63 -6.57
N TYR A 73 -4.01 -10.33 -6.30
CA TYR A 73 -4.92 -9.30 -6.77
C TYR A 73 -4.18 -8.30 -7.65
N SER A 74 -4.58 -8.24 -8.91
CA SER A 74 -4.15 -7.20 -9.82
C SER A 74 -4.70 -5.84 -9.42
N ARG A 75 -4.05 -4.76 -9.86
CA ARG A 75 -4.52 -3.38 -9.67
C ARG A 75 -5.98 -3.20 -10.07
N ASP A 76 -6.37 -3.78 -11.21
CA ASP A 76 -7.74 -3.71 -11.74
C ASP A 76 -8.77 -4.38 -10.81
N GLU A 77 -8.39 -5.45 -10.12
CA GLU A 77 -9.26 -6.15 -9.17
C GLU A 77 -9.42 -5.36 -7.87
N VAL A 78 -8.34 -4.74 -7.39
CA VAL A 78 -8.38 -3.84 -6.22
C VAL A 78 -9.22 -2.60 -6.54
N ASP A 79 -9.04 -1.99 -7.72
CA ASP A 79 -9.80 -0.82 -8.15
C ASP A 79 -11.30 -1.13 -8.30
N LYS A 80 -11.66 -2.34 -8.80
CA LYS A 80 -13.05 -2.82 -8.84
C LYS A 80 -13.64 -2.98 -7.45
N ALA A 81 -12.92 -3.60 -6.51
CA ALA A 81 -13.38 -3.77 -5.14
C ALA A 81 -13.57 -2.41 -4.45
N ALA A 82 -12.63 -1.47 -4.63
CA ALA A 82 -12.73 -0.11 -4.12
C ALA A 82 -13.94 0.63 -4.69
N ALA A 83 -14.22 0.49 -5.99
CA ALA A 83 -15.39 1.09 -6.62
C ALA A 83 -16.71 0.56 -6.03
N ILE A 84 -16.82 -0.75 -5.80
CA ILE A 84 -18.00 -1.37 -5.18
C ILE A 84 -18.21 -0.84 -3.75
N ILE A 85 -17.15 -0.80 -2.95
CA ILE A 85 -17.21 -0.30 -1.57
C ILE A 85 -17.63 1.17 -1.54
N LEU A 86 -17.05 2.01 -2.40
CA LEU A 86 -17.39 3.42 -2.49
C LEU A 86 -18.83 3.65 -2.94
N ASP A 87 -19.33 2.85 -3.88
CA ASP A 87 -20.73 2.92 -4.31
C ASP A 87 -21.69 2.55 -3.15
N GLU A 88 -21.34 1.52 -2.39
CA GLU A 88 -22.15 1.08 -1.26
C GLU A 88 -22.15 2.09 -0.09
N ILE A 89 -21.01 2.76 0.15
CA ILE A 89 -20.93 3.87 1.11
C ILE A 89 -21.82 5.03 0.66
N ARG A 90 -21.75 5.41 -0.63
CA ARG A 90 -22.55 6.52 -1.18
C ARG A 90 -24.05 6.25 -1.13
N ARG A 91 -24.49 5.00 -1.28
CA ARG A 91 -25.90 4.60 -1.17
C ARG A 91 -26.46 4.69 0.25
N LYS A 92 -25.59 4.71 1.27
CA LYS A 92 -25.97 4.76 2.69
C LYS A 92 -25.92 6.17 3.29
N VAL A 93 -25.51 7.18 2.51
CA VAL A 93 -25.51 8.61 2.88
C VAL A 93 -26.69 9.31 2.23
#